data_AF-A0AA86RAS1-F1
#
_entry.id   AF-A0AA86RAS1-F1
#
_cell.length_a   1.000
_cell.length_b   1.000
_cell.length_c   1.000
_cell.angle_alpha   90.00
_cell.angle_beta   90.00
_cell.angle_gamma   90.00
#
_symmetry.space_group_name_H-M   'P 1'
#
loop_
_entity.id
_entity.type
_entity.pdbx_description
1 polymer ?
#
loop_
_entity_poly.entity_id
_entity_poly.type
_entity_poly.pdbx_seq_one_letter_code
_entity_poly.pdbx_strand_id
1 'polypeptide(L)'
;MLKQWRNLNSNITASHGNSPNYLVYTQPRNSPVQFQKIQLKQLQLENINDLQTSDVCDAISVSSLILKLSSSRFTFDGIFKFINLTELKIIRQPQVQISFDTLSKFTTLHTLILNDCNIEQLDFMKNFSSLRILNVSHNEIRTAMHIFKLKQLQDLNIGYNQLENVQGLENCVELITLNIEFNKIQTLEPLKDLRKLKELRANSNQLHYITVISNFEELTFLDLSDNKNALIQLKNKKIQKLLLNNTIISSNISNIPVQELWVNNCNLNSLQSIVQQNLRELHISNNNISRDSLQTLKALKRLKKLYCSNNPIIEYQHELSTCKTQIFTEDDQPYPQEIITTAEQYQNAEIHVLQKQVKLMQAQINDLVRMNVDLQQEMQKRVQKESELMRLVKNLNIELQQKK
;
A
#
# COMPACT_ATOMS: atom_id res chain seq x y z
N MET A 1 33.21 -6.75 -13.47
CA MET A 1 31.75 -6.50 -13.48
C MET A 1 31.42 -5.01 -13.59
N LEU A 2 31.36 -4.22 -12.50
CA LEU A 2 30.90 -2.82 -12.59
C LEU A 2 31.74 -1.92 -13.52
N LYS A 3 33.08 -2.08 -13.53
CA LYS A 3 33.97 -1.37 -14.47
C LYS A 3 33.72 -1.76 -15.94
N GLN A 4 33.56 -3.06 -16.23
CA GLN A 4 33.22 -3.54 -17.58
C GLN A 4 31.85 -3.02 -18.02
N TRP A 5 30.89 -2.99 -17.11
CA TRP A 5 29.54 -2.50 -17.38
C TRP A 5 29.49 -0.98 -17.61
N ARG A 6 30.19 -0.18 -16.79
CA ARG A 6 30.31 1.28 -16.98
C ARG A 6 31.03 1.63 -18.28
N ASN A 7 32.03 0.86 -18.69
CA ASN A 7 32.73 1.09 -19.97
C ASN A 7 31.81 0.88 -21.19
N LEU A 8 30.79 0.03 -21.08
CA LEU A 8 29.80 -0.21 -22.14
C LEU A 8 28.61 0.76 -22.09
N ASN A 9 28.40 1.41 -20.94
CA ASN A 9 27.25 2.27 -20.65
C ASN A 9 27.74 3.64 -20.16
N SER A 10 28.56 4.32 -20.96
CA SER A 10 29.32 5.51 -20.58
C SER A 10 28.46 6.70 -20.13
N ASN A 11 27.18 6.72 -20.49
CA ASN A 11 26.23 7.77 -20.10
C ASN A 11 25.43 7.44 -18.83
N ILE A 12 25.67 6.32 -18.15
CA ILE A 12 24.72 5.77 -17.17
C ILE A 12 25.27 5.71 -15.74
N THR A 13 24.42 6.00 -14.75
CA THR A 13 24.71 5.83 -13.32
C THR A 13 24.26 4.46 -12.83
N ALA A 14 25.20 3.66 -12.34
CA ALA A 14 24.92 2.41 -11.62
C ALA A 14 25.70 2.34 -10.31
N SER A 15 25.00 1.87 -9.27
CA SER A 15 25.53 1.60 -7.95
C SER A 15 25.23 0.16 -7.54
N HIS A 16 26.15 -0.47 -6.82
CA HIS A 16 25.78 -1.63 -6.01
C HIS A 16 24.85 -1.13 -4.90
N GLY A 17 23.77 -1.85 -4.63
CA GLY A 17 23.21 -1.73 -3.28
C GLY A 17 23.97 -2.63 -2.31
N ASN A 18 23.34 -3.01 -1.21
CA ASN A 18 24.02 -3.63 -0.07
C ASN A 18 24.61 -5.05 -0.32
N SER A 19 24.58 -5.58 -1.55
CA SER A 19 25.05 -6.92 -1.90
C SER A 19 25.70 -6.96 -3.30
N PRO A 20 26.76 -7.76 -3.51
CA PRO A 20 27.43 -7.89 -4.82
C PRO A 20 26.54 -8.43 -5.95
N ASN A 21 25.37 -9.00 -5.63
CA ASN A 21 24.40 -9.52 -6.60
C ASN A 21 23.17 -8.62 -6.81
N TYR A 22 23.21 -7.38 -6.31
CA TYR A 22 22.14 -6.40 -6.42
C TYR A 22 22.66 -5.13 -7.09
N LEU A 23 22.04 -4.79 -8.22
CA LEU A 23 22.38 -3.63 -9.02
C LEU A 23 21.21 -2.65 -9.01
N VAL A 24 21.49 -1.39 -8.67
CA VAL A 24 20.57 -0.27 -8.88
C VAL A 24 20.99 0.45 -10.15
N TYR A 25 20.04 0.62 -11.04
CA TYR A 25 20.23 1.19 -12.36
C TYR A 25 19.31 2.40 -12.54
N THR A 26 19.87 3.53 -12.94
CA THR A 26 19.11 4.74 -13.24
C THR A 26 19.49 5.24 -14.63
N GLN A 27 18.52 5.32 -15.55
CA GLN A 27 18.76 5.71 -16.95
C GLN A 27 18.66 7.23 -17.14
N PRO A 28 19.59 7.89 -17.86
CA PRO A 28 19.31 9.16 -18.53
C PRO A 28 18.51 8.91 -19.82
N ARG A 29 17.47 9.72 -20.08
CA ARG A 29 16.50 9.55 -21.18
C ARG A 29 17.12 9.03 -22.49
N ASN A 30 16.52 7.99 -23.06
CA ASN A 30 16.71 7.48 -24.44
C ASN A 30 18.05 6.77 -24.77
N SER A 31 18.72 6.10 -23.81
CA SER A 31 19.90 5.25 -24.11
C SER A 31 19.60 3.76 -23.88
N PRO A 32 19.59 2.87 -24.90
CA PRO A 32 19.31 1.45 -24.72
C PRO A 32 20.33 0.79 -23.78
N VAL A 33 19.89 -0.21 -23.01
CA VAL A 33 20.71 -0.83 -21.94
C VAL A 33 21.17 -2.19 -22.40
N GLN A 34 22.48 -2.43 -22.46
CA GLN A 34 22.99 -3.77 -22.75
C GLN A 34 23.38 -4.48 -21.45
N PHE A 35 22.57 -5.46 -21.04
CA PHE A 35 22.89 -6.36 -19.93
C PHE A 35 23.77 -7.52 -20.43
N GLN A 36 25.04 -7.31 -20.79
CA GLN A 36 25.87 -8.46 -21.24
C GLN A 36 26.32 -9.36 -20.08
N LYS A 37 25.94 -10.65 -20.13
CA LYS A 37 26.45 -11.75 -19.28
C LYS A 37 26.69 -11.40 -17.80
N ILE A 38 25.69 -10.84 -17.11
CA ILE A 38 25.80 -10.56 -15.67
C ILE A 38 24.92 -11.54 -14.90
N GLN A 39 25.51 -12.36 -14.03
CA GLN A 39 24.81 -13.30 -13.14
C GLN A 39 24.13 -12.58 -11.95
N LEU A 40 23.41 -11.49 -12.21
CA LEU A 40 22.67 -10.79 -11.15
C LEU A 40 21.45 -11.62 -10.74
N LYS A 41 21.22 -11.71 -9.44
CA LYS A 41 19.99 -12.28 -8.88
C LYS A 41 18.92 -11.22 -8.64
N GLN A 42 19.34 -10.00 -8.32
CA GLN A 42 18.46 -8.88 -8.01
C GLN A 42 18.80 -7.67 -8.88
N LEU A 43 17.77 -7.05 -9.45
CA LEU A 43 17.90 -5.89 -10.32
C LEU A 43 16.85 -4.84 -9.95
N GLN A 44 17.29 -3.60 -9.74
CA GLN A 44 16.40 -2.46 -9.58
C GLN A 44 16.60 -1.47 -10.73
N LEU A 45 15.50 -1.13 -11.38
CA LEU A 45 15.44 -0.25 -12.53
C LEU A 45 14.67 1.01 -12.15
N GLU A 46 15.31 2.16 -12.28
CA GLU A 46 14.77 3.47 -11.94
C GLU A 46 14.73 4.40 -13.15
N ASN A 47 13.64 5.16 -13.30
CA ASN A 47 13.44 6.16 -14.35
C ASN A 47 13.56 5.63 -15.79
N ILE A 48 13.13 4.38 -16.02
CA ILE A 48 13.14 3.79 -17.36
C ILE A 48 11.86 4.18 -18.11
N ASN A 49 12.04 4.67 -19.35
CA ASN A 49 10.93 5.06 -20.21
C ASN A 49 10.30 3.88 -20.94
N ASP A 50 11.09 2.90 -21.38
CA ASP A 50 10.70 1.61 -21.98
C ASP A 50 11.86 0.61 -21.89
N LEU A 51 11.56 -0.67 -21.64
CA LEU A 51 12.51 -1.78 -21.78
C LEU A 51 12.20 -2.55 -23.06
N GLN A 52 13.07 -2.43 -24.07
CA GLN A 52 12.95 -3.28 -25.24
C GLN A 52 13.46 -4.68 -24.91
N THR A 53 12.91 -5.69 -25.57
CA THR A 53 13.36 -7.08 -25.40
C THR A 53 14.86 -7.24 -25.67
N SER A 54 15.40 -6.48 -26.63
CA SER A 54 16.82 -6.43 -26.96
C SER A 54 17.70 -5.93 -25.81
N ASP A 55 17.16 -5.10 -24.91
CA ASP A 55 17.93 -4.55 -23.80
C ASP A 55 18.27 -5.66 -22.79
N VAL A 56 17.29 -6.50 -22.46
CA VAL A 56 17.35 -7.47 -21.35
C VAL A 56 17.61 -8.93 -21.77
N CYS A 57 18.08 -9.15 -23.00
CA CYS A 57 18.24 -10.49 -23.58
C CYS A 57 19.06 -11.50 -22.74
N ASP A 58 20.06 -11.06 -21.96
CA ASP A 58 20.90 -11.97 -21.15
C ASP A 58 20.57 -11.95 -19.63
N ALA A 59 19.47 -11.31 -19.20
CA ALA A 59 19.13 -11.16 -17.79
C ALA A 59 18.45 -12.40 -17.15
N ILE A 60 18.67 -13.60 -17.72
CA ILE A 60 18.01 -14.85 -17.33
C ILE A 60 18.27 -15.28 -15.89
N SER A 61 19.34 -14.81 -15.25
CA SER A 61 19.66 -15.16 -13.85
C SER A 61 18.89 -14.33 -12.81
N VAL A 62 18.24 -13.25 -13.24
CA VAL A 62 17.53 -12.34 -12.33
C VAL A 62 16.26 -13.03 -11.84
N SER A 63 16.18 -13.22 -10.52
CA SER A 63 15.02 -13.80 -9.84
C SER A 63 14.18 -12.76 -9.11
N SER A 64 14.74 -11.56 -8.86
CA SER A 64 14.06 -10.44 -8.20
C SER A 64 14.24 -9.16 -9.01
N LEU A 65 13.12 -8.55 -9.39
CA LEU A 65 13.09 -7.32 -10.19
C LEU A 65 12.28 -6.25 -9.46
N ILE A 66 12.88 -5.07 -9.30
CA ILE A 66 12.24 -3.88 -8.74
C ILE A 66 12.17 -2.80 -9.82
N LEU A 67 10.97 -2.33 -10.12
CA LEU A 67 10.70 -1.28 -11.09
C LEU A 67 10.20 -0.03 -10.36
N LYS A 68 10.97 1.05 -10.48
CA LYS A 68 10.59 2.41 -10.08
C LYS A 68 10.57 3.29 -11.33
N LEU A 69 9.46 3.24 -12.04
CA LEU A 69 9.28 3.95 -13.29
C LEU A 69 8.94 5.43 -12.99
N SER A 70 9.17 6.31 -13.97
CA SER A 70 8.85 7.73 -13.85
C SER A 70 8.08 8.26 -15.06
N SER A 71 7.76 7.37 -16.01
CA SER A 71 7.16 7.69 -17.29
C SER A 71 5.86 6.91 -17.46
N SER A 72 4.79 7.60 -17.85
CA SER A 72 3.47 7.03 -18.11
C SER A 72 3.42 6.06 -19.31
N ARG A 73 4.50 5.97 -20.10
CA ARG A 73 4.55 5.21 -21.36
C ARG A 73 5.22 3.84 -21.28
N PHE A 74 5.65 3.41 -20.11
CA PHE A 74 6.37 2.14 -19.98
C PHE A 74 5.53 0.93 -20.41
N THR A 75 5.99 0.19 -21.43
CA THR A 75 5.40 -1.10 -21.81
C THR A 75 6.15 -2.28 -21.20
N PHE A 76 5.42 -3.35 -20.87
CA PHE A 76 5.98 -4.56 -20.23
C PHE A 76 6.60 -5.54 -21.23
N ASP A 77 6.67 -5.19 -22.52
CA ASP A 77 7.06 -6.10 -23.60
C ASP A 77 8.47 -6.66 -23.41
N GLY A 78 9.42 -5.95 -22.79
CA GLY A 78 10.76 -6.49 -22.50
C GLY A 78 10.80 -7.52 -21.36
N ILE A 79 9.85 -7.48 -20.42
CA ILE A 79 10.00 -8.11 -19.10
C ILE A 79 9.85 -9.64 -19.18
N PHE A 80 9.21 -10.21 -20.21
CA PHE A 80 9.06 -11.66 -20.32
C PHE A 80 10.40 -12.43 -20.46
N LYS A 81 11.52 -11.73 -20.74
CA LYS A 81 12.86 -12.33 -20.77
C LYS A 81 13.39 -12.71 -19.38
N PHE A 82 12.83 -12.15 -18.31
CA PHE A 82 13.14 -12.54 -16.95
C PHE A 82 12.40 -13.83 -16.56
N ILE A 83 12.72 -14.93 -17.24
CA ILE A 83 12.02 -16.23 -17.15
C ILE A 83 12.10 -16.90 -15.77
N ASN A 84 13.06 -16.49 -14.93
CA ASN A 84 13.30 -17.05 -13.60
C ASN A 84 12.79 -16.14 -12.47
N LEU A 85 11.94 -15.14 -12.77
CA LEU A 85 11.40 -14.26 -11.73
C LEU A 85 10.56 -15.04 -10.73
N THR A 86 10.94 -14.87 -9.46
CA THR A 86 10.16 -15.29 -8.30
C THR A 86 9.65 -14.08 -7.51
N GLU A 87 10.25 -12.91 -7.70
CA GLU A 87 9.86 -11.66 -7.06
C GLU A 87 9.79 -10.50 -8.06
N LEU A 88 8.65 -9.82 -8.10
CA LEU A 88 8.46 -8.61 -8.90
C LEU A 88 7.86 -7.51 -8.02
N LYS A 89 8.50 -6.34 -8.00
CA LYS A 89 8.02 -5.15 -7.29
C LYS A 89 7.88 -3.99 -8.25
N ILE A 90 6.70 -3.39 -8.28
CA ILE A 90 6.39 -2.17 -9.02
C ILE A 90 5.79 -1.23 -7.99
N ILE A 91 6.51 -0.15 -7.68
CA ILE A 91 6.20 0.69 -6.51
C ILE A 91 5.97 2.13 -6.96
N ARG A 92 4.87 2.75 -6.49
CA ARG A 92 4.55 4.18 -6.68
C ARG A 92 4.50 4.59 -8.14
N GLN A 93 3.60 3.99 -8.89
CA GLN A 93 3.41 4.19 -10.33
C GLN A 93 1.98 4.61 -10.70
N PRO A 94 1.44 5.72 -10.15
CA PRO A 94 0.04 6.10 -10.40
C PRO A 94 -0.23 6.55 -11.85
N GLN A 95 0.81 6.80 -12.65
CA GLN A 95 0.69 7.30 -14.03
C GLN A 95 0.97 6.23 -15.09
N VAL A 96 1.38 5.02 -14.68
CA VAL A 96 1.74 3.94 -15.61
C VAL A 96 0.55 2.99 -15.73
N GLN A 97 -0.02 2.88 -16.91
CA GLN A 97 -0.98 1.81 -17.17
C GLN A 97 -0.22 0.48 -17.24
N ILE A 98 -0.42 -0.35 -16.23
CA ILE A 98 0.17 -1.69 -16.20
C ILE A 98 -0.62 -2.58 -17.18
N SER A 99 0.07 -3.12 -18.20
CA SER A 99 -0.50 -4.16 -19.06
C SER A 99 -0.52 -5.48 -18.30
N PHE A 100 -1.65 -5.77 -17.63
CA PHE A 100 -1.81 -6.98 -16.82
C PHE A 100 -1.75 -8.29 -17.63
N ASP A 101 -2.10 -8.26 -18.91
CA ASP A 101 -1.92 -9.39 -19.83
C ASP A 101 -0.46 -9.86 -19.87
N THR A 102 0.49 -8.92 -19.78
CA THR A 102 1.91 -9.25 -19.77
C THR A 102 2.35 -9.83 -18.43
N LEU A 103 1.84 -9.29 -17.31
CA LEU A 103 2.13 -9.80 -15.98
C LEU A 103 1.65 -11.25 -15.79
N SER A 104 0.56 -11.61 -16.45
CA SER A 104 -0.05 -12.94 -16.38
C SER A 104 0.88 -14.09 -16.82
N LYS A 105 2.00 -13.77 -17.48
CA LYS A 105 3.03 -14.73 -17.92
C LYS A 105 3.99 -15.16 -16.80
N PHE A 106 4.12 -14.41 -15.71
CA PHE A 106 5.05 -14.73 -14.62
C PHE A 106 4.42 -15.70 -13.61
N THR A 107 4.11 -16.91 -14.06
CA THR A 107 3.43 -17.94 -13.25
C THR A 107 4.29 -18.48 -12.09
N THR A 108 5.61 -18.26 -12.13
CA THR A 108 6.59 -18.68 -11.10
C THR A 108 6.75 -17.68 -9.95
N LEU A 109 6.03 -16.55 -9.97
CA LEU A 109 6.13 -15.55 -8.91
C LEU A 109 5.65 -16.12 -7.57
N HIS A 110 6.49 -15.92 -6.56
CA HIS A 110 6.19 -16.15 -5.15
C HIS A 110 5.88 -14.83 -4.44
N THR A 111 6.43 -13.70 -4.92
CA THR A 111 6.22 -12.37 -4.36
C THR A 111 5.87 -11.38 -5.46
N LEU A 112 4.75 -10.67 -5.29
CA LEU A 112 4.29 -9.62 -6.17
C LEU A 112 3.90 -8.39 -5.35
N ILE A 113 4.58 -7.26 -5.60
CA ILE A 113 4.28 -5.97 -4.95
C ILE A 113 3.90 -4.98 -6.05
N LEU A 114 2.69 -4.44 -5.95
CA LEU A 114 2.07 -3.49 -6.87
C LEU A 114 1.40 -2.35 -6.10
N ASN A 115 2.02 -1.87 -5.02
CA ASN A 115 1.44 -0.82 -4.19
C ASN A 115 1.51 0.54 -4.88
N ASP A 116 0.43 1.34 -4.77
CA ASP A 116 0.31 2.65 -5.41
C ASP A 116 0.49 2.60 -6.94
N CYS A 117 -0.29 1.74 -7.61
CA CYS A 117 -0.23 1.47 -9.06
C CYS A 117 -1.56 1.73 -9.80
N ASN A 118 -2.51 2.45 -9.19
CA ASN A 118 -3.83 2.77 -9.76
C ASN A 118 -4.61 1.51 -10.21
N ILE A 119 -4.50 0.41 -9.45
CA ILE A 119 -5.19 -0.84 -9.78
C ILE A 119 -6.63 -0.75 -9.30
N GLU A 120 -7.60 -1.00 -10.19
CA GLU A 120 -9.03 -1.04 -9.84
C GLU A 120 -9.57 -2.47 -9.75
N GLN A 121 -9.01 -3.39 -10.53
CA GLN A 121 -9.45 -4.78 -10.65
C GLN A 121 -8.28 -5.76 -10.59
N LEU A 122 -8.56 -6.99 -10.17
CA LEU A 122 -7.57 -8.05 -9.92
C LEU A 122 -7.78 -9.29 -10.80
N ASP A 123 -8.50 -9.17 -11.90
CA ASP A 123 -8.83 -10.26 -12.83
C ASP A 123 -7.60 -11.02 -13.38
N PHE A 124 -6.47 -10.33 -13.49
CA PHE A 124 -5.17 -10.89 -13.87
C PHE A 124 -4.56 -11.87 -12.85
N MET A 125 -5.05 -11.86 -11.60
CA MET A 125 -4.50 -12.68 -10.51
C MET A 125 -4.69 -14.18 -10.71
N LYS A 126 -5.56 -14.59 -11.64
CA LYS A 126 -5.91 -15.99 -11.93
C LYS A 126 -4.73 -16.89 -12.31
N ASN A 127 -3.59 -16.33 -12.72
CA ASN A 127 -2.42 -17.06 -13.22
C ASN A 127 -1.27 -17.21 -12.20
N PHE A 128 -1.32 -16.58 -11.02
CA PHE A 128 -0.23 -16.63 -10.03
C PHE A 128 -0.45 -17.71 -8.97
N SER A 129 -0.60 -18.97 -9.39
CA SER A 129 -0.92 -20.08 -8.47
C SER A 129 0.15 -20.37 -7.41
N SER A 130 1.40 -19.96 -7.65
CA SER A 130 2.54 -20.11 -6.72
C SER A 130 2.76 -18.92 -5.79
N LEU A 131 1.90 -17.89 -5.87
CA LEU A 131 2.09 -16.66 -5.12
C LEU A 131 1.90 -16.89 -3.63
N ARG A 132 2.85 -16.39 -2.84
CA ARG A 132 2.86 -16.46 -1.36
C ARG A 132 2.74 -15.09 -0.71
N ILE A 133 3.28 -14.06 -1.34
CA ILE A 133 3.25 -12.68 -0.84
C ILE A 133 2.64 -11.78 -1.91
N LEU A 134 1.56 -11.09 -1.57
CA LEU A 134 0.93 -10.10 -2.42
C LEU A 134 0.77 -8.78 -1.66
N ASN A 135 1.29 -7.70 -2.23
CA ASN A 135 1.00 -6.36 -1.74
C ASN A 135 0.40 -5.52 -2.88
N VAL A 136 -0.87 -5.18 -2.76
CA VAL A 136 -1.65 -4.32 -3.67
C VAL A 136 -2.25 -3.15 -2.89
N SER A 137 -1.61 -2.73 -1.81
CA SER A 137 -2.05 -1.59 -1.00
C SER A 137 -1.99 -0.25 -1.75
N HIS A 138 -2.74 0.74 -1.27
CA HIS A 138 -2.82 2.09 -1.87
C HIS A 138 -3.27 2.05 -3.33
N ASN A 139 -4.29 1.26 -3.65
CA ASN A 139 -4.89 1.18 -4.97
C ASN A 139 -6.39 1.57 -4.89
N GLU A 140 -7.15 1.29 -5.95
CA GLU A 140 -8.58 1.62 -6.05
C GLU A 140 -9.43 0.35 -6.14
N ILE A 141 -8.96 -0.75 -5.53
CA ILE A 141 -9.57 -2.07 -5.63
C ILE A 141 -10.86 -2.11 -4.80
N ARG A 142 -11.95 -2.57 -5.42
CA ARG A 142 -13.28 -2.66 -4.78
C ARG A 142 -13.68 -4.08 -4.38
N THR A 143 -13.03 -5.10 -4.95
CA THR A 143 -13.33 -6.51 -4.67
C THR A 143 -12.10 -7.40 -4.70
N ALA A 144 -12.06 -8.39 -3.80
CA ALA A 144 -11.04 -9.43 -3.75
C ALA A 144 -11.46 -10.72 -4.47
N MET A 145 -12.61 -10.74 -5.18
CA MET A 145 -13.19 -11.95 -5.81
C MET A 145 -12.26 -12.68 -6.79
N HIS A 146 -11.23 -12.02 -7.31
CA HIS A 146 -10.27 -12.64 -8.24
C HIS A 146 -9.06 -13.30 -7.54
N ILE A 147 -8.92 -13.14 -6.23
CA ILE A 147 -7.82 -13.72 -5.43
C ILE A 147 -8.10 -15.20 -5.05
N PHE A 148 -9.31 -15.71 -5.24
CA PHE A 148 -9.74 -17.05 -4.80
C PHE A 148 -8.86 -18.24 -5.26
N LYS A 149 -8.04 -18.07 -6.31
CA LYS A 149 -7.13 -19.10 -6.82
C LYS A 149 -5.76 -19.12 -6.12
N LEU A 150 -5.43 -18.10 -5.32
CA LEU A 150 -4.13 -17.95 -4.65
C LEU A 150 -4.06 -18.80 -3.37
N LYS A 151 -4.21 -20.12 -3.52
CA LYS A 151 -4.28 -21.07 -2.40
C LYS A 151 -2.99 -21.17 -1.57
N GLN A 152 -1.86 -20.70 -2.10
CA GLN A 152 -0.56 -20.68 -1.43
C GLN A 152 -0.25 -19.33 -0.76
N LEU A 153 -1.18 -18.38 -0.82
CA LEU A 153 -0.96 -17.03 -0.28
C LEU A 153 -0.83 -17.07 1.23
N GLN A 154 0.25 -16.51 1.75
CA GLN A 154 0.62 -16.47 3.17
C GLN A 154 0.60 -15.04 3.72
N ASP A 155 0.96 -14.06 2.90
CA ASP A 155 0.96 -12.65 3.28
C ASP A 155 0.20 -11.84 2.21
N LEU A 156 -0.86 -11.16 2.66
CA LEU A 156 -1.66 -10.28 1.83
C LEU A 156 -1.78 -8.90 2.47
N ASN A 157 -1.28 -7.89 1.76
CA ASN A 157 -1.60 -6.50 2.03
C ASN A 157 -2.47 -5.92 0.91
N ILE A 158 -3.73 -5.65 1.23
CA ILE A 158 -4.72 -4.97 0.39
C ILE A 158 -5.31 -3.75 1.13
N GLY A 159 -4.58 -3.21 2.10
CA GLY A 159 -4.97 -2.01 2.83
C GLY A 159 -4.97 -0.76 1.94
N TYR A 160 -5.62 0.32 2.39
CA TYR A 160 -5.77 1.58 1.64
C TYR A 160 -6.35 1.35 0.24
N ASN A 161 -7.52 0.71 0.19
CA ASN A 161 -8.27 0.43 -1.03
C ASN A 161 -9.75 0.82 -0.81
N GLN A 162 -10.66 0.31 -1.63
CA GLN A 162 -12.10 0.61 -1.56
C GLN A 162 -12.93 -0.67 -1.39
N LEU A 163 -12.38 -1.71 -0.74
CA LEU A 163 -13.08 -2.97 -0.51
C LEU A 163 -14.32 -2.75 0.36
N GLU A 164 -15.48 -3.21 -0.09
CA GLU A 164 -16.72 -3.22 0.69
C GLU A 164 -16.93 -4.53 1.44
N ASN A 165 -16.28 -5.60 0.99
CA ASN A 165 -16.28 -6.91 1.61
C ASN A 165 -14.97 -7.66 1.30
N VAL A 166 -14.79 -8.79 1.96
CA VAL A 166 -13.62 -9.68 1.83
C VAL A 166 -13.94 -10.97 1.09
N GLN A 167 -15.02 -11.00 0.29
CA GLN A 167 -15.33 -12.15 -0.54
C GLN A 167 -14.24 -12.37 -1.59
N GLY A 168 -13.90 -13.64 -1.85
CA GLY A 168 -12.77 -14.09 -2.65
C GLY A 168 -11.55 -14.51 -1.83
N LEU A 169 -11.45 -14.10 -0.56
CA LEU A 169 -10.33 -14.46 0.32
C LEU A 169 -10.55 -15.78 1.08
N GLU A 170 -11.74 -16.36 1.04
CA GLU A 170 -12.14 -17.54 1.84
C GLU A 170 -11.28 -18.78 1.53
N ASN A 171 -10.78 -18.87 0.30
CA ASN A 171 -9.96 -19.98 -0.18
C ASN A 171 -8.45 -19.81 0.11
N CYS A 172 -8.03 -18.66 0.63
CA CYS A 172 -6.63 -18.39 0.95
C CYS A 172 -6.25 -18.96 2.33
N VAL A 173 -6.56 -20.23 2.56
CA VAL A 173 -6.48 -20.91 3.87
C VAL A 173 -5.06 -20.99 4.46
N GLU A 174 -4.04 -20.71 3.65
CA GLU A 174 -2.63 -20.63 4.05
C GLU A 174 -2.23 -19.24 4.57
N LEU A 175 -3.15 -18.25 4.59
CA LEU A 175 -2.86 -16.90 5.07
C LEU A 175 -2.40 -16.90 6.53
N ILE A 176 -1.27 -16.24 6.76
CA ILE A 176 -0.62 -16.01 8.06
C ILE A 176 -0.79 -14.55 8.46
N THR A 177 -0.61 -13.63 7.51
CA THR A 177 -0.72 -12.19 7.72
C THR A 177 -1.71 -11.60 6.73
N LEU A 178 -2.69 -10.85 7.25
CA LEU A 178 -3.67 -10.14 6.44
C LEU A 178 -3.79 -8.69 6.89
N ASN A 179 -3.51 -7.77 5.96
CA ASN A 179 -3.77 -6.35 6.14
C ASN A 179 -4.87 -5.88 5.16
N ILE A 180 -5.99 -5.45 5.73
CA ILE A 180 -7.19 -4.92 5.06
C ILE A 180 -7.57 -3.54 5.63
N GLU A 181 -6.62 -2.84 6.27
CA GLU A 181 -6.86 -1.53 6.87
C GLU A 181 -7.32 -0.49 5.85
N PHE A 182 -8.00 0.57 6.31
CA PHE A 182 -8.43 1.68 5.45
C PHE A 182 -9.20 1.20 4.21
N ASN A 183 -10.30 0.50 4.46
CA ASN A 183 -11.27 0.05 3.46
C ASN A 183 -12.69 0.39 3.95
N LYS A 184 -13.73 -0.19 3.32
CA LYS A 184 -15.15 0.01 3.66
C LYS A 184 -15.80 -1.31 4.09
N ILE A 185 -15.03 -2.21 4.69
CA ILE A 185 -15.47 -3.57 5.00
C ILE A 185 -16.42 -3.53 6.20
N GLN A 186 -17.56 -4.22 6.07
CA GLN A 186 -18.59 -4.28 7.12
C GLN A 186 -18.59 -5.58 7.93
N THR A 187 -18.07 -6.66 7.35
CA THR A 187 -18.01 -7.97 7.97
C THR A 187 -16.76 -8.75 7.56
N LEU A 188 -16.26 -9.57 8.49
CA LEU A 188 -15.14 -10.48 8.29
C LEU A 188 -15.59 -11.94 8.14
N GLU A 189 -16.89 -12.21 8.13
CA GLU A 189 -17.44 -13.57 8.12
C GLU A 189 -16.93 -14.48 6.98
N PRO A 190 -16.66 -13.99 5.76
CA PRO A 190 -16.05 -14.82 4.72
C PRO A 190 -14.70 -15.43 5.13
N LEU A 191 -13.96 -14.78 6.03
CA LEU A 191 -12.64 -15.23 6.46
C LEU A 191 -12.67 -16.39 7.45
N LYS A 192 -13.85 -16.88 7.88
CA LYS A 192 -14.02 -17.84 9.00
C LYS A 192 -13.16 -19.09 8.99
N ASP A 193 -12.66 -19.52 7.82
CA ASP A 193 -11.87 -20.73 7.65
C ASP A 193 -10.34 -20.45 7.62
N LEU A 194 -9.90 -19.20 7.76
CA LEU A 194 -8.49 -18.79 7.81
C LEU A 194 -7.83 -19.09 9.17
N ARG A 195 -7.79 -20.38 9.54
CA ARG A 195 -7.33 -20.85 10.87
C ARG A 195 -5.85 -20.61 11.15
N LYS A 196 -5.03 -20.47 10.10
CA LYS A 196 -3.58 -20.20 10.17
C LYS A 196 -3.24 -18.72 10.38
N LEU A 197 -4.24 -17.84 10.36
CA LEU A 197 -4.03 -16.40 10.47
C LEU A 197 -3.47 -16.05 11.85
N LYS A 198 -2.29 -15.42 11.87
CA LYS A 198 -1.57 -14.97 13.07
C LYS A 198 -1.69 -13.48 13.31
N GLU A 199 -1.77 -12.71 12.22
CA GLU A 199 -1.86 -11.26 12.25
C GLU A 199 -3.01 -10.77 11.36
N LEU A 200 -3.91 -9.97 11.95
CA LEU A 200 -4.99 -9.30 11.24
C LEU A 200 -5.00 -7.81 11.56
N ARG A 201 -4.78 -6.98 10.53
CA ARG A 201 -5.00 -5.52 10.58
C ARG A 201 -6.27 -5.20 9.81
N ALA A 202 -7.31 -4.78 10.53
CA ALA A 202 -8.61 -4.41 9.97
C ALA A 202 -9.13 -3.07 10.53
N ASN A 203 -8.21 -2.23 11.00
CA ASN A 203 -8.47 -0.87 11.45
C ASN A 203 -9.04 0.01 10.32
N SER A 204 -9.73 1.09 10.69
CA SER A 204 -10.30 2.06 9.75
C SER A 204 -11.18 1.40 8.68
N ASN A 205 -12.14 0.60 9.15
CA ASN A 205 -13.19 -0.01 8.32
C ASN A 205 -14.57 0.36 8.88
N GLN A 206 -15.63 -0.28 8.38
CA GLN A 206 -17.01 -0.08 8.80
C GLN A 206 -17.53 -1.33 9.52
N LEU A 207 -16.66 -2.02 10.27
CA LEU A 207 -17.03 -3.28 10.90
C LEU A 207 -18.10 -3.06 11.98
N HIS A 208 -19.03 -4.00 12.05
CA HIS A 208 -20.12 -4.00 13.02
C HIS A 208 -20.03 -5.21 13.95
N TYR A 209 -20.69 -6.31 13.59
CA TYR A 209 -20.76 -7.51 14.42
C TYR A 209 -19.63 -8.49 14.08
N ILE A 210 -18.64 -8.59 14.97
CA ILE A 210 -17.43 -9.36 14.72
C ILE A 210 -17.39 -10.61 15.62
N THR A 211 -17.92 -11.72 15.13
CA THR A 211 -17.87 -13.03 15.82
C THR A 211 -16.79 -13.95 15.30
N VAL A 212 -16.41 -13.79 14.03
CA VAL A 212 -15.49 -14.70 13.32
C VAL A 212 -14.10 -14.83 13.96
N ILE A 213 -13.68 -13.85 14.78
CA ILE A 213 -12.35 -13.84 15.43
C ILE A 213 -12.12 -15.08 16.30
N SER A 214 -13.18 -15.71 16.83
CA SER A 214 -13.04 -16.95 17.60
C SER A 214 -12.51 -18.13 16.77
N ASN A 215 -12.64 -18.07 15.45
CA ASN A 215 -12.23 -19.14 14.54
C ASN A 215 -10.75 -19.05 14.16
N PHE A 216 -10.09 -17.91 14.39
CA PHE A 216 -8.68 -17.73 14.08
C PHE A 216 -7.82 -18.36 15.17
N GLU A 217 -7.63 -19.67 15.05
CA GLU A 217 -6.99 -20.53 16.07
C GLU A 217 -5.53 -20.17 16.36
N GLU A 218 -4.84 -19.46 15.45
CA GLU A 218 -3.46 -19.02 15.61
C GLU A 218 -3.28 -17.50 15.81
N LEU A 219 -4.37 -16.73 15.90
CA LEU A 219 -4.30 -15.26 15.92
C LEU A 219 -3.62 -14.74 17.19
N THR A 220 -2.50 -14.04 17.01
CA THR A 220 -1.72 -13.43 18.09
C THR A 220 -1.79 -11.91 18.10
N PHE A 221 -2.02 -11.28 16.92
CA PHE A 221 -2.12 -9.84 16.77
C PHE A 221 -3.42 -9.48 16.04
N LEU A 222 -4.18 -8.55 16.63
CA LEU A 222 -5.43 -8.05 16.07
C LEU A 222 -5.53 -6.54 16.24
N ASP A 223 -5.72 -5.83 15.14
CA ASP A 223 -6.06 -4.41 15.13
C ASP A 223 -7.45 -4.19 14.52
N LEU A 224 -8.37 -3.67 15.34
CA LEU A 224 -9.73 -3.28 14.96
C LEU A 224 -9.99 -1.79 15.23
N SER A 225 -8.94 -1.00 15.44
CA SER A 225 -9.05 0.43 15.74
C SER A 225 -9.90 1.18 14.69
N ASP A 226 -10.55 2.26 15.08
CA ASP A 226 -11.35 3.11 14.18
C ASP A 226 -12.56 2.43 13.52
N ASN A 227 -13.01 1.28 14.03
CA ASN A 227 -14.31 0.68 13.69
C ASN A 227 -15.38 1.16 14.68
N LYS A 228 -15.79 2.43 14.55
CA LYS A 228 -16.59 3.17 15.56
C LYS A 228 -17.93 2.52 15.92
N ASN A 229 -18.52 1.75 15.01
CA ASN A 229 -19.82 1.10 15.21
C ASN A 229 -19.71 -0.41 15.49
N ALA A 230 -18.51 -0.91 15.79
CA ALA A 230 -18.28 -2.33 16.00
C ALA A 230 -18.81 -2.77 17.37
N LEU A 231 -19.72 -3.75 17.37
CA LEU A 231 -20.03 -4.56 18.53
C LEU A 231 -19.02 -5.71 18.57
N ILE A 232 -17.97 -5.51 19.35
CA ILE A 232 -16.84 -6.43 19.41
C ILE A 232 -17.17 -7.53 20.41
N GLN A 233 -17.37 -8.78 19.96
CA GLN A 233 -17.46 -9.94 20.85
C GLN A 233 -16.29 -10.88 20.58
N LEU A 234 -15.24 -10.75 21.39
CA LEU A 234 -14.02 -11.51 21.21
C LEU A 234 -13.99 -12.72 22.13
N LYS A 235 -13.97 -13.91 21.53
CA LYS A 235 -13.72 -15.19 22.22
C LYS A 235 -12.51 -15.86 21.58
N ASN A 236 -11.35 -15.24 21.69
CA ASN A 236 -10.08 -15.81 21.21
C ASN A 236 -9.10 -15.96 22.39
N LYS A 237 -8.42 -17.10 22.46
CA LYS A 237 -7.54 -17.46 23.57
C LYS A 237 -6.05 -17.27 23.28
N LYS A 238 -5.67 -16.91 22.05
CA LYS A 238 -4.27 -16.76 21.63
C LYS A 238 -3.84 -15.32 21.37
N ILE A 239 -4.79 -14.38 21.25
CA ILE A 239 -4.46 -12.96 21.04
C ILE A 239 -3.58 -12.47 22.20
N GLN A 240 -2.40 -11.94 21.84
CA GLN A 240 -1.42 -11.39 22.77
C GLN A 240 -1.38 -9.86 22.69
N LYS A 241 -1.62 -9.31 21.50
CA LYS A 241 -1.65 -7.86 21.26
C LYS A 241 -2.95 -7.48 20.56
N LEU A 242 -3.71 -6.58 21.18
CA LEU A 242 -5.04 -6.18 20.76
C LEU A 242 -5.16 -4.66 20.72
N LEU A 243 -5.46 -4.12 19.54
CA LEU A 243 -5.65 -2.69 19.30
C LEU A 243 -7.12 -2.42 18.97
N LEU A 244 -7.74 -1.55 19.78
CA LEU A 244 -9.15 -1.17 19.72
C LEU A 244 -9.33 0.35 19.84
N ASN A 245 -8.31 1.15 19.50
CA ASN A 245 -8.38 2.60 19.66
C ASN A 245 -9.56 3.18 18.86
N ASN A 246 -10.20 4.23 19.36
CA ASN A 246 -11.32 4.88 18.68
C ASN A 246 -12.50 3.93 18.36
N THR A 247 -12.72 2.90 19.18
CA THR A 247 -13.88 1.99 19.07
C THR A 247 -14.81 2.12 20.28
N ILE A 248 -16.08 1.78 20.10
CA ILE A 248 -17.02 1.65 21.21
C ILE A 248 -16.92 0.24 21.78
N ILE A 249 -16.38 0.13 23.00
CA ILE A 249 -16.26 -1.16 23.69
C ILE A 249 -17.57 -1.41 24.45
N SER A 250 -18.55 -1.99 23.77
CA SER A 250 -19.86 -2.32 24.36
C SER A 250 -19.89 -3.65 25.12
N SER A 251 -18.83 -4.46 25.02
CA SER A 251 -18.77 -5.80 25.60
C SER A 251 -17.56 -5.98 26.52
N ASN A 252 -17.70 -6.89 27.47
CA ASN A 252 -16.63 -7.26 28.40
C ASN A 252 -15.57 -8.10 27.66
N ILE A 253 -14.41 -7.50 27.36
CA ILE A 253 -13.26 -8.19 26.76
C ILE A 253 -12.36 -8.84 27.83
N SER A 254 -12.81 -8.99 29.09
CA SER A 254 -12.03 -9.55 30.20
C SER A 254 -11.52 -10.98 29.99
N ASN A 255 -12.07 -11.73 29.04
CA ASN A 255 -11.79 -13.15 28.86
C ASN A 255 -10.71 -13.46 27.82
N ILE A 256 -10.11 -12.44 27.20
CA ILE A 256 -8.98 -12.60 26.27
C ILE A 256 -7.70 -12.51 27.11
N PRO A 257 -6.67 -13.34 26.91
CA PRO A 257 -5.44 -13.27 27.69
C PRO A 257 -4.40 -12.33 27.06
N VAL A 258 -4.74 -11.06 26.82
CA VAL A 258 -3.81 -10.14 26.14
C VAL A 258 -2.67 -9.68 27.07
N GLN A 259 -1.51 -9.42 26.47
CA GLN A 259 -0.33 -8.86 27.11
C GLN A 259 -0.18 -7.38 26.79
N GLU A 260 -0.63 -6.94 25.62
CA GLU A 260 -0.62 -5.56 25.17
C GLU A 260 -2.02 -5.16 24.70
N LEU A 261 -2.61 -4.16 25.35
CA LEU A 261 -3.97 -3.68 25.07
C LEU A 261 -3.96 -2.19 24.79
N TRP A 262 -4.55 -1.81 23.65
CA TRP A 262 -4.77 -0.42 23.28
C TRP A 262 -6.27 -0.13 23.16
N VAL A 263 -6.75 0.78 24.01
CA VAL A 263 -8.16 1.19 24.12
C VAL A 263 -8.25 2.70 24.32
N ASN A 264 -7.40 3.43 23.60
CA ASN A 264 -7.40 4.89 23.64
C ASN A 264 -8.68 5.43 22.98
N ASN A 265 -9.25 6.50 23.54
CA ASN A 265 -10.44 7.15 22.99
C ASN A 265 -11.61 6.17 22.76
N CYS A 266 -11.90 5.35 23.76
CA CYS A 266 -12.98 4.36 23.76
C CYS A 266 -14.17 4.78 24.64
N ASN A 267 -14.17 6.01 25.15
CA ASN A 267 -15.16 6.54 26.08
C ASN A 267 -15.34 5.67 27.35
N LEU A 268 -14.25 5.07 27.84
CA LEU A 268 -14.26 4.24 29.04
C LEU A 268 -14.34 5.10 30.29
N ASN A 269 -15.22 4.76 31.22
CA ASN A 269 -15.28 5.38 32.56
C ASN A 269 -14.72 4.47 33.67
N SER A 270 -14.55 3.19 33.37
CA SER A 270 -14.07 2.16 34.29
C SER A 270 -13.24 1.12 33.54
N LEU A 271 -12.25 0.56 34.23
CA LEU A 271 -11.43 -0.53 33.72
C LEU A 271 -12.06 -1.92 33.95
N GLN A 272 -13.13 -2.04 34.73
CA GLN A 272 -13.68 -3.33 35.15
C GLN A 272 -14.03 -4.27 33.97
N SER A 273 -14.42 -3.71 32.82
CA SER A 273 -14.77 -4.44 31.58
C SER A 273 -13.57 -4.89 30.74
N ILE A 274 -12.35 -4.47 31.07
CA ILE A 274 -11.15 -4.73 30.26
C ILE A 274 -9.98 -5.33 31.05
N VAL A 275 -10.16 -5.56 32.35
CA VAL A 275 -9.07 -5.98 33.22
C VAL A 275 -8.75 -7.44 33.05
N GLN A 276 -7.47 -7.67 32.73
CA GLN A 276 -6.90 -8.99 32.49
C GLN A 276 -5.59 -9.10 33.27
N GLN A 277 -5.42 -10.19 34.02
CA GLN A 277 -4.27 -10.34 34.93
C GLN A 277 -2.91 -10.48 34.22
N ASN A 278 -2.91 -10.70 32.91
CA ASN A 278 -1.68 -10.93 32.13
C ASN A 278 -1.14 -9.68 31.42
N LEU A 279 -1.81 -8.53 31.54
CA LEU A 279 -1.37 -7.28 30.92
C LEU A 279 0.04 -6.89 31.36
N ARG A 280 0.87 -6.54 30.36
CA ARG A 280 2.22 -5.98 30.52
C ARG A 280 2.27 -4.53 30.07
N GLU A 281 1.47 -4.18 29.06
CA GLU A 281 1.40 -2.83 28.48
C GLU A 281 -0.08 -2.48 28.23
N LEU A 282 -0.51 -1.32 28.75
CA LEU A 282 -1.90 -0.86 28.70
C LEU A 282 -1.94 0.61 28.25
N HIS A 283 -2.63 0.86 27.15
CA HIS A 283 -2.89 2.20 26.63
C HIS A 283 -4.37 2.51 26.79
N ILE A 284 -4.68 3.47 27.66
CA ILE A 284 -6.04 3.90 28.05
C ILE A 284 -6.21 5.41 27.93
N SER A 285 -5.35 6.07 27.17
CA SER A 285 -5.33 7.53 27.05
C SER A 285 -6.61 8.07 26.38
N ASN A 286 -6.98 9.31 26.69
CA ASN A 286 -8.19 9.96 26.17
C ASN A 286 -9.47 9.20 26.53
N ASN A 287 -9.65 8.85 27.80
CA ASN A 287 -10.88 8.25 28.31
C ASN A 287 -11.39 9.06 29.51
N ASN A 288 -12.45 8.58 30.17
CA ASN A 288 -13.02 9.21 31.37
C ASN A 288 -12.79 8.35 32.62
N ILE A 289 -11.62 7.70 32.71
CA ILE A 289 -11.32 6.75 33.79
C ILE A 289 -11.09 7.53 35.08
N SER A 290 -11.91 7.25 36.09
CA SER A 290 -11.89 7.93 37.39
C SER A 290 -11.03 7.19 38.43
N ARG A 291 -10.95 7.79 39.62
CA ARG A 291 -10.29 7.22 40.81
C ARG A 291 -10.73 5.80 41.15
N ASP A 292 -11.97 5.42 40.84
CA ASP A 292 -12.52 4.10 41.18
C ASP A 292 -11.77 2.95 40.51
N SER A 293 -11.06 3.23 39.40
CA SER A 293 -10.22 2.25 38.70
C SER A 293 -8.82 2.07 39.31
N LEU A 294 -8.46 2.81 40.37
CA LEU A 294 -7.14 2.69 41.01
C LEU A 294 -6.90 1.29 41.59
N GLN A 295 -7.88 0.72 42.28
CA GLN A 295 -7.74 -0.63 42.86
C GLN A 295 -7.56 -1.68 41.78
N THR A 296 -8.29 -1.50 40.69
CA THR A 296 -8.20 -2.32 39.50
C THR A 296 -6.81 -2.28 38.87
N LEU A 297 -6.21 -1.09 38.71
CA LEU A 297 -4.82 -0.95 38.23
C LEU A 297 -3.81 -1.56 39.20
N LYS A 298 -3.95 -1.34 40.51
CA LYS A 298 -3.09 -1.92 41.55
C LYS A 298 -3.13 -3.45 41.55
N ALA A 299 -4.22 -4.06 41.11
CA ALA A 299 -4.35 -5.50 40.99
C ALA A 299 -3.58 -6.10 39.78
N LEU A 300 -3.18 -5.29 38.79
CA LEU A 300 -2.46 -5.73 37.60
C LEU A 300 -0.96 -5.95 37.88
N LYS A 301 -0.63 -7.02 38.62
CA LYS A 301 0.73 -7.31 39.10
C LYS A 301 1.81 -7.48 38.01
N ARG A 302 1.41 -7.70 36.76
CA ARG A 302 2.31 -7.90 35.61
C ARG A 302 2.49 -6.64 34.76
N LEU A 303 1.73 -5.58 35.04
CA LEU A 303 1.72 -4.36 34.25
C LEU A 303 3.04 -3.61 34.43
N LYS A 304 3.77 -3.45 33.32
CA LYS A 304 5.07 -2.78 33.28
C LYS A 304 4.93 -1.34 32.79
N LYS A 305 4.04 -1.10 31.84
CA LYS A 305 3.82 0.21 31.23
C LYS A 305 2.35 0.56 31.21
N LEU A 306 2.02 1.78 31.62
CA LEU A 306 0.70 2.35 31.60
C LEU A 306 0.73 3.71 30.91
N TYR A 307 -0.03 3.86 29.84
CA TYR A 307 -0.23 5.14 29.17
C TYR A 307 -1.65 5.61 29.40
N CYS A 308 -1.81 6.63 30.24
CA CYS A 308 -3.12 7.04 30.74
C CYS A 308 -3.40 8.54 30.63
N SER A 309 -2.69 9.25 29.74
CA SER A 309 -2.90 10.68 29.44
C SER A 309 -4.35 11.02 29.17
N ASN A 310 -4.76 12.26 29.49
CA ASN A 310 -6.13 12.74 29.33
C ASN A 310 -7.19 11.81 29.96
N ASN A 311 -7.03 11.53 31.27
CA ASN A 311 -8.01 10.85 32.11
C ASN A 311 -8.06 11.50 33.50
N PRO A 312 -9.22 11.54 34.18
CA PRO A 312 -9.30 12.00 35.58
C PRO A 312 -8.38 11.26 36.55
N ILE A 313 -8.08 9.97 36.29
CA ILE A 313 -7.20 9.15 37.14
C ILE A 313 -5.77 9.70 37.29
N ILE A 314 -5.32 10.57 36.37
CA ILE A 314 -3.97 11.15 36.39
C ILE A 314 -3.74 11.99 37.64
N GLU A 315 -4.76 12.66 38.18
CA GLU A 315 -4.66 13.41 39.44
C GLU A 315 -4.19 12.53 40.61
N TYR A 316 -4.40 11.21 40.50
CA TYR A 316 -4.03 10.21 41.49
C TYR A 316 -2.80 9.38 41.09
N GLN A 317 -1.98 9.85 40.13
CA GLN A 317 -0.78 9.14 39.68
C GLN A 317 0.21 8.81 40.81
N HIS A 318 0.28 9.64 41.85
CA HIS A 318 1.07 9.41 43.05
C HIS A 318 0.61 8.18 43.86
N GLU A 319 -0.65 7.78 43.74
CA GLU A 319 -1.14 6.53 44.33
C GLU A 319 -0.75 5.31 43.48
N LEU A 320 -0.58 5.51 42.16
CA LEU A 320 -0.16 4.48 41.20
C LEU A 320 1.36 4.26 41.21
N SER A 321 2.15 5.27 41.57
CA SER A 321 3.62 5.15 41.69
C SER A 321 4.10 4.16 42.75
N THR A 322 3.17 3.65 43.59
CA THR A 322 3.44 2.52 44.50
C THR A 322 3.51 1.16 43.77
N CYS A 323 3.05 1.10 42.52
CA CYS A 323 3.14 -0.08 41.68
C CYS A 323 4.48 -0.09 40.93
N LYS A 324 5.01 -1.28 40.59
CA LYS A 324 6.22 -1.44 39.74
C LYS A 324 5.98 -1.03 38.27
N THR A 325 4.91 -0.31 38.00
CA THR A 325 4.43 0.08 36.68
C THR A 325 4.98 1.46 36.35
N GLN A 326 5.64 1.58 35.19
CA GLN A 326 6.03 2.87 34.63
C GLN A 326 4.79 3.55 34.05
N ILE A 327 4.53 4.78 34.48
CA ILE A 327 3.40 5.59 34.03
C ILE A 327 3.93 6.61 33.02
N PHE A 328 3.26 6.71 31.88
CA PHE A 328 3.56 7.64 30.80
C PHE A 328 2.38 8.60 30.65
N THR A 329 2.66 9.90 30.72
CA THR A 329 1.65 10.98 30.76
C THR A 329 1.75 11.97 29.60
N GLU A 330 2.78 11.90 28.75
CA GLU A 330 2.99 12.77 27.58
C GLU A 330 3.13 11.94 26.28
N ASP A 331 3.18 12.62 25.13
CA ASP A 331 3.21 12.11 23.73
C ASP A 331 4.33 11.12 23.38
N ASP A 332 5.02 10.56 24.37
CA ASP A 332 5.90 9.39 24.28
C ASP A 332 5.13 8.11 23.94
N GLN A 333 4.06 8.18 23.15
CA GLN A 333 3.38 7.01 22.61
C GLN A 333 4.25 6.42 21.51
N PRO A 334 4.91 5.27 21.69
CA PRO A 334 5.28 4.46 20.55
C PRO A 334 3.98 3.84 20.03
N TYR A 335 3.14 4.62 19.32
CA TYR A 335 2.25 3.98 18.35
C TYR A 335 3.15 3.03 17.57
N PRO A 336 2.85 1.71 17.48
CA PRO A 336 3.81 0.74 16.99
C PRO A 336 4.39 1.32 15.70
N GLN A 337 5.71 1.53 15.58
CA GLN A 337 6.25 2.31 14.46
C GLN A 337 5.93 1.69 13.09
N GLU A 338 5.49 0.43 13.08
CA GLU A 338 4.85 -0.27 11.94
C GLU A 338 3.48 0.33 11.50
N ILE A 339 2.86 1.19 12.31
CA ILE A 339 1.50 1.76 12.21
C ILE A 339 1.53 3.31 12.17
N ILE A 340 2.70 3.97 12.33
CA ILE A 340 2.85 5.45 12.27
C ILE A 340 2.47 6.03 10.90
N THR A 341 2.28 5.17 9.92
CA THR A 341 1.63 5.49 8.66
C THR A 341 0.23 6.11 8.85
N THR A 342 -0.58 5.75 9.84
CA THR A 342 -2.05 5.84 9.72
C THR A 342 -2.75 7.22 9.76
N ALA A 343 -2.35 8.20 10.58
CA ALA A 343 -3.05 9.50 10.63
C ALA A 343 -2.51 10.50 9.60
N GLU A 344 -1.18 10.62 9.50
CA GLU A 344 -0.54 11.35 8.41
C GLU A 344 -0.81 10.68 7.07
N GLN A 345 -0.97 9.35 6.95
CA GLN A 345 -1.39 8.73 5.69
C GLN A 345 -2.88 8.73 5.42
N TYR A 346 -3.77 8.95 6.38
CA TYR A 346 -5.16 9.24 6.02
C TYR A 346 -5.26 10.61 5.35
N GLN A 347 -4.68 11.63 6.00
CA GLN A 347 -4.54 12.96 5.42
C GLN A 347 -3.68 12.92 4.15
N ASN A 348 -2.55 12.20 4.15
CA ASN A 348 -1.71 12.06 2.96
C ASN A 348 -2.32 11.16 1.90
N ALA A 349 -3.24 10.23 2.19
CA ALA A 349 -3.91 9.42 1.16
C ALA A 349 -4.99 10.25 0.48
N GLU A 350 -5.76 11.03 1.25
CA GLU A 350 -6.72 11.97 0.68
C GLU A 350 -6.01 13.11 -0.06
N ILE A 351 -4.93 13.66 0.52
CA ILE A 351 -4.02 14.61 -0.14
C ILE A 351 -3.33 13.95 -1.33
N HIS A 352 -2.94 12.67 -1.29
CA HIS A 352 -2.27 11.97 -2.42
C HIS A 352 -3.27 11.71 -3.54
N VAL A 353 -4.51 11.35 -3.24
CA VAL A 353 -5.61 11.26 -4.22
C VAL A 353 -5.85 12.62 -4.86
N LEU A 354 -5.92 13.69 -4.07
CA LEU A 354 -6.08 15.06 -4.57
C LEU A 354 -4.84 15.52 -5.37
N GLN A 355 -3.63 15.29 -4.89
CA GLN A 355 -2.38 15.60 -5.58
C GLN A 355 -2.24 14.78 -6.88
N LYS A 356 -2.75 13.54 -6.91
CA LYS A 356 -2.81 12.68 -8.08
C LYS A 356 -3.79 13.22 -9.11
N GLN A 357 -4.99 13.65 -8.69
CA GLN A 357 -5.94 14.33 -9.55
C GLN A 357 -5.37 15.63 -10.11
N VAL A 358 -4.69 16.44 -9.28
CA VAL A 358 -4.03 17.68 -9.71
C VAL A 358 -2.91 17.39 -10.71
N LYS A 359 -2.07 16.38 -10.49
CA LYS A 359 -1.01 16.00 -11.43
C LYS A 359 -1.57 15.48 -12.76
N LEU A 360 -2.64 14.69 -12.73
CA LEU A 360 -3.31 14.21 -13.93
C LEU A 360 -3.90 15.37 -14.74
N MET A 361 -4.57 16.30 -14.05
CA MET A 361 -5.12 17.51 -14.65
C MET A 361 -4.02 18.39 -15.25
N GLN A 362 -2.87 18.52 -14.57
CA GLN A 362 -1.72 19.25 -15.08
C GLN A 362 -1.10 18.59 -16.33
N ALA A 363 -1.03 17.26 -16.37
CA ALA A 363 -0.56 16.53 -17.55
C ALA A 363 -1.49 16.73 -18.74
N GLN A 364 -2.81 16.61 -18.53
CA GLN A 364 -3.83 16.87 -19.56
C GLN A 364 -3.78 18.33 -20.06
N ILE A 365 -3.58 19.30 -19.17
CA ILE A 365 -3.38 20.71 -19.54
C ILE A 365 -2.14 20.86 -20.42
N ASN A 366 -1.02 20.23 -20.05
CA ASN A 366 0.21 20.31 -20.84
C ASN A 366 0.05 19.72 -22.24
N ASP A 367 -0.69 18.61 -22.37
CA ASP A 367 -0.99 18.00 -23.67
C ASP A 367 -1.94 18.87 -24.50
N LEU A 368 -2.96 19.49 -23.88
CA LEU A 368 -3.83 20.47 -24.54
C LEU A 368 -3.06 21.71 -25.02
N VAL A 369 -2.13 22.21 -24.21
CA VAL A 369 -1.24 23.32 -24.60
C VAL A 369 -0.40 22.95 -25.81
N ARG A 370 0.18 21.74 -25.84
CA ARG A 370 0.93 21.26 -27.01
C ARG A 370 0.06 21.17 -28.26
N MET A 371 -1.12 20.56 -28.16
CA MET A 371 -2.06 20.48 -29.28
C MET A 371 -2.45 21.87 -29.79
N ASN A 372 -2.65 22.85 -28.91
CA ASN A 372 -2.98 24.21 -29.32
C ASN A 372 -1.81 24.88 -30.08
N VAL A 373 -0.57 24.68 -29.63
CA VAL A 373 0.62 25.17 -30.35
C VAL A 373 0.71 24.55 -31.75
N ASP A 374 0.49 23.24 -31.87
CA ASP A 374 0.49 22.56 -33.18
C ASP A 374 -0.61 23.11 -34.10
N LEU A 375 -1.80 23.37 -33.54
CA LEU A 375 -2.94 23.92 -34.28
C LEU A 375 -2.68 25.36 -34.75
N GLN A 376 -2.03 26.17 -33.92
CA GLN A 376 -1.59 27.53 -34.28
C GLN A 376 -0.56 27.52 -35.41
N GLN A 377 0.42 26.60 -35.36
CA GLN A 377 1.39 26.45 -36.43
C GLN A 377 0.71 26.04 -37.76
N GLU A 378 -0.27 25.15 -37.70
CA GLU A 378 -1.01 24.74 -38.89
C GLU A 378 -1.89 25.87 -39.46
N MET A 379 -2.52 26.67 -38.60
CA MET A 379 -3.23 27.89 -39.02
C MET A 379 -2.29 28.90 -39.69
N GLN A 380 -1.09 29.12 -39.15
CA GLN A 380 -0.10 30.01 -39.77
C GLN A 380 0.30 29.54 -41.16
N LYS A 381 0.51 28.23 -41.36
CA LYS A 381 0.79 27.66 -42.68
C LYS A 381 -0.36 27.89 -43.66
N ARG A 382 -1.62 27.75 -43.20
CA ARG A 382 -2.81 28.00 -44.05
C ARG A 382 -2.90 29.47 -44.46
N VAL A 383 -2.68 30.41 -43.55
CA VAL A 383 -2.68 31.85 -43.85
C VAL A 383 -1.57 32.22 -44.84
N GLN A 384 -0.37 31.63 -44.70
CA GLN A 384 0.71 31.82 -45.67
C GLN A 384 0.30 31.32 -47.06
N LYS A 385 -0.29 30.12 -47.15
CA LYS A 385 -0.76 29.54 -48.41
C LYS A 385 -1.88 30.37 -49.06
N GLU A 386 -2.80 30.91 -48.26
CA GLU A 386 -3.86 31.80 -48.74
C GLU A 386 -3.29 33.12 -49.28
N SER A 387 -2.28 33.67 -48.62
CA SER A 387 -1.57 34.88 -49.08
C SER A 387 -0.84 34.65 -50.42
N GLU A 388 -0.25 33.48 -50.62
CA GLU A 388 0.36 33.08 -51.89
C GLU A 388 -0.68 32.95 -53.02
N LEU A 389 -1.82 32.31 -52.74
CA LEU A 389 -2.95 32.20 -53.67
C LEU A 389 -3.48 33.58 -54.08
N MET A 390 -3.66 34.50 -53.13
CA MET A 390 -4.10 35.86 -53.39
C MET A 390 -3.13 36.63 -54.31
N ARG A 391 -1.82 36.44 -54.13
CA ARG A 391 -0.80 37.02 -55.04
C ARG A 391 -0.91 36.44 -56.44
N LEU A 392 -1.10 35.13 -56.55
CA LEU A 392 -1.24 34.45 -57.84
C LEU A 392 -2.48 34.94 -58.60
N VAL A 393 -3.62 35.04 -57.92
CA VAL A 393 -4.88 35.58 -58.47
C VAL A 393 -4.71 37.03 -58.94
N LYS A 394 -4.02 37.86 -58.15
CA LYS A 394 -3.74 39.25 -58.54
C LYS A 394 -2.89 39.33 -59.81
N ASN A 395 -1.85 38.50 -59.92
CA ASN A 395 -0.99 38.46 -61.11
C ASN A 395 -1.75 37.98 -62.34
N LEU A 396 -2.55 36.92 -62.22
CA LEU A 396 -3.42 36.42 -63.29
C LEU A 396 -4.40 37.48 -63.77
N ASN A 397 -4.99 38.26 -62.86
CA ASN A 397 -5.88 39.36 -63.23
C ASN A 397 -5.14 40.48 -63.99
N ILE A 398 -3.90 40.79 -63.61
CA ILE A 398 -3.07 41.78 -64.33
C ILE A 398 -2.78 41.28 -65.75
N GLU A 399 -2.35 40.02 -65.91
CA GLU A 399 -2.09 39.42 -67.23
C GLU A 399 -3.35 39.39 -68.10
N LEU A 400 -4.51 39.10 -67.51
CA LEU A 400 -5.78 39.08 -68.23
C LEU A 400 -6.17 40.48 -68.73
N GLN A 401 -5.90 41.53 -67.95
CA GLN A 401 -6.12 42.92 -68.35
C GLN A 401 -5.15 43.37 -69.44
N GLN A 402 -3.91 42.88 -69.44
CA GLN A 402 -2.94 43.17 -70.50
C GLN A 402 -3.25 42.47 -71.83
N LYS A 403 -3.97 41.34 -71.79
CA LYS A 403 -4.38 40.58 -72.98
C LYS A 403 -5.69 41.08 -73.60
N LYS A 404 -6.52 41.81 -72.85
CA LYS A 404 -7.72 42.48 -73.34
C LYS A 404 -7.36 43.84 -73.91
#